data_AF-A0A5K1BS57-F1
#
_entry.id   AF-A0A5K1BS57-F1
#
_cell.length_a   1.000
_cell.length_b   1.000
_cell.length_c   1.000
_cell.angle_alpha   90.00
_cell.angle_beta   90.00
_cell.angle_gamma   90.00
#
_symmetry.space_group_name_H-M   'P 1'
#
loop_
_entity.id
_entity.type
_entity.pdbx_description
1 polymer ?
#
loop_
_entity_poly.entity_id
_entity_poly.type
_entity_poly.pdbx_seq_one_letter_code
_entity_poly.pdbx_strand_id
1 'polypeptide(L)'
;CWRKQILIAKDARRVDALCYRIALCQKILKGTKRYRGLNEIVNVAAKKLKEEVGPLHQVSLKMARGIVNRLSCGAEVQKLCSFAIEAVDCMLQAHLDRPVIYPTFP
;
A
#
# COMPACT_ATOMS: atom_id res chain seq x y z
N CYS A 1 4.44 7.50 -8.22
CA CYS A 1 3.29 7.78 -7.31
C CYS A 1 2.96 6.55 -6.47
N TRP A 2 2.87 6.70 -5.14
CA TRP A 2 2.56 5.61 -4.19
C TRP A 2 1.19 4.97 -4.48
N ARG A 3 0.16 5.78 -4.81
CA ARG A 3 -1.21 5.32 -5.11
C ARG A 3 -1.24 4.29 -6.23
N LYS A 4 -0.53 4.58 -7.33
CA LYS A 4 -0.38 3.65 -8.47
C LYS A 4 0.35 2.36 -8.08
N GLN A 5 1.33 2.42 -7.17
CA GLN A 5 2.02 1.20 -6.71
C GLN A 5 1.09 0.30 -5.91
N ILE A 6 0.28 0.86 -4.99
CA ILE A 6 -0.68 0.07 -4.19
C ILE A 6 -1.77 -0.54 -5.08
N LEU A 7 -2.26 0.20 -6.08
CA LEU A 7 -3.26 -0.29 -7.02
C LEU A 7 -2.73 -1.49 -7.81
N ILE A 8 -1.50 -1.40 -8.32
CA ILE A 8 -0.84 -2.51 -9.01
C ILE A 8 -0.56 -3.67 -8.03
N ALA A 9 -0.21 -3.37 -6.77
CA ALA A 9 0.02 -4.39 -5.74
C ALA A 9 -1.27 -5.18 -5.44
N LYS A 10 -2.40 -4.49 -5.29
CA LYS A 10 -3.72 -5.12 -5.08
C LYS A 10 -4.03 -6.16 -6.17
N ASP A 11 -3.86 -5.77 -7.43
CA ASP A 11 -4.17 -6.62 -8.59
C ASP A 11 -2.99 -7.53 -9.01
N ALA A 12 -1.87 -7.50 -8.28
CA ALA A 12 -0.71 -8.32 -8.58
C ALA A 12 -1.02 -9.79 -8.30
N ARG A 13 -0.93 -10.63 -9.34
CA ARG A 13 -1.05 -12.09 -9.22
C ARG A 13 0.28 -12.75 -8.84
N ARG A 14 1.41 -12.08 -9.11
CA ARG A 14 2.77 -12.57 -8.82
C ARG A 14 3.31 -11.97 -7.54
N VAL A 15 3.91 -12.81 -6.70
CA VAL A 15 4.50 -12.42 -5.42
C VAL A 15 5.63 -11.42 -5.60
N ASP A 16 6.48 -11.64 -6.61
CA ASP A 16 7.60 -10.74 -6.93
C ASP A 16 7.11 -9.32 -7.29
N ALA A 17 6.09 -9.22 -8.15
CA ALA A 17 5.48 -7.95 -8.49
C ALA A 17 4.85 -7.27 -7.26
N LEU A 18 4.09 -8.01 -6.45
CA LEU A 18 3.48 -7.49 -5.21
C LEU A 18 4.56 -6.92 -4.27
N CYS A 19 5.58 -7.71 -3.99
CA CYS A 19 6.72 -7.37 -3.13
C CYS A 19 7.45 -6.11 -3.58
N TYR A 20 7.80 -6.06 -4.87
CA TYR A 20 8.48 -4.91 -5.46
C TYR A 20 7.66 -3.63 -5.35
N ARG A 21 6.35 -3.71 -5.65
CA ARG A 21 5.43 -2.56 -5.60
C ARG A 21 5.25 -2.03 -4.17
N ILE A 22 5.09 -2.91 -3.19
CA ILE A 22 4.97 -2.54 -1.77
C ILE A 22 6.26 -1.89 -1.27
N ALA A 23 7.42 -2.47 -1.54
CA ALA A 23 8.71 -1.91 -1.14
C ALA A 23 8.94 -0.51 -1.75
N LEU A 24 8.56 -0.32 -3.02
CA LEU A 24 8.65 0.98 -3.68
C LEU A 24 7.68 1.99 -3.06
N CYS A 25 6.45 1.57 -2.75
CA CYS A 25 5.46 2.40 -2.09
C CYS A 25 5.95 2.87 -0.71
N GLN A 26 6.52 1.95 0.07
CA GLN A 26 7.08 2.25 1.37
C GLN A 26 8.24 3.26 1.28
N LYS A 27 9.11 3.14 0.28
CA LYS A 27 10.17 4.14 0.02
C LYS A 27 9.62 5.51 -0.33
N ILE A 28 8.52 5.58 -1.10
CA ILE A 28 7.88 6.85 -1.47
C ILE A 28 7.19 7.50 -0.27
N LEU A 29 6.56 6.69 0.59
CA LEU A 29 5.87 7.17 1.79
C LEU A 29 6.83 7.50 2.94
N LYS A 30 8.05 6.93 2.91
CA LYS A 30 9.11 7.21 3.88
C LYS A 30 9.44 8.72 3.87
N GLY A 31 9.10 9.39 4.96
CA GLY A 31 9.30 10.84 5.13
C GLY A 31 8.06 11.70 4.91
N THR A 32 6.95 11.14 4.41
CA THR A 32 5.69 11.89 4.29
C THR A 32 4.94 11.92 5.63
N LYS A 33 4.77 13.10 6.22
CA LYS A 33 3.99 13.27 7.47
C LYS A 33 2.47 13.19 7.24
N ARG A 34 1.99 13.59 6.05
CA ARG A 34 0.57 13.63 5.68
C ARG A 34 -0.07 12.25 5.60
N TYR A 35 0.70 11.23 5.23
CA TYR A 35 0.23 9.87 4.99
C TYR A 35 0.79 8.88 6.03
N ARG A 36 0.91 9.30 7.28
CA ARG A 36 1.50 8.47 8.35
C ARG A 36 0.71 7.18 8.58
N GLY A 37 -0.62 7.26 8.65
CA GLY A 37 -1.48 6.08 8.82
C GLY A 37 -1.38 5.11 7.63
N LEU A 38 -1.31 5.65 6.41
CA LEU A 38 -1.05 4.84 5.21
C LEU A 38 0.30 4.13 5.27
N ASN A 39 1.35 4.86 5.67
CA ASN A 39 2.70 4.31 5.78
C ASN A 39 2.74 3.15 6.79
N GLU A 40 1.97 3.24 7.86
CA GLU A 40 1.83 2.17 8.85
C GLU A 40 1.16 0.91 8.26
N ILE A 41 0.04 1.08 7.55
CA ILE A 41 -0.66 -0.03 6.86
C ILE A 41 0.28 -0.71 5.85
N VAL A 42 0.98 0.08 5.03
CA VAL A 42 1.93 -0.42 4.03
C VAL A 42 3.11 -1.13 4.70
N ASN A 43 3.58 -0.64 5.85
CA ASN A 43 4.67 -1.26 6.61
C ASN A 43 4.24 -2.60 7.22
N VAL A 44 3.03 -2.69 7.75
CA VAL A 44 2.44 -3.95 8.24
C VAL A 44 2.34 -4.97 7.12
N ALA A 45 1.83 -4.55 5.95
CA ALA A 45 1.75 -5.40 4.76
C ALA A 45 3.15 -5.87 4.31
N ALA A 46 4.12 -4.97 4.27
CA ALA A 46 5.50 -5.28 3.91
C ALA A 46 6.15 -6.26 4.89
N LYS A 47 5.87 -6.12 6.20
CA LYS A 47 6.41 -7.01 7.24
C LYS A 47 5.83 -8.42 7.12
N LYS A 48 4.51 -8.56 7.00
CA LYS A 48 3.85 -9.86 6.75
C LYS A 48 4.38 -10.55 5.51
N LEU A 49 4.54 -9.78 4.42
CA LEU A 49 5.11 -10.33 3.19
C LEU A 49 6.57 -10.77 3.36
N LYS A 50 7.36 -10.02 4.15
CA LYS A 50 8.76 -10.36 4.44
C LYS A 50 8.89 -11.62 5.30
N GLU A 51 7.94 -11.88 6.20
CA GLU A 51 7.92 -13.08 7.04
C GLU A 51 7.69 -14.35 6.21
N GLU A 52 6.79 -14.30 5.22
CA GLU A 52 6.47 -15.45 4.37
C GLU A 52 7.41 -15.62 3.17
N VAL A 53 7.81 -14.51 2.52
CA VAL A 53 8.59 -14.53 1.27
C VAL A 53 10.09 -14.31 1.53
N GLY A 54 10.46 -13.88 2.73
CA GLY A 54 11.83 -13.49 3.08
C GLY A 54 12.16 -12.05 2.65
N PRO A 55 13.46 -11.68 2.61
CA PRO A 55 13.88 -10.32 2.31
C PRO A 55 13.31 -9.84 0.96
N LEU A 56 12.54 -8.76 0.97
CA LEU A 56 11.86 -8.19 -0.22
C LEU A 56 12.81 -7.92 -1.40
N HIS A 57 14.11 -7.72 -1.13
CA HIS A 57 15.16 -7.49 -2.12
C HIS A 57 15.73 -8.77 -2.76
N GLN A 58 15.45 -9.95 -2.19
CA GLN A 58 15.92 -11.27 -2.65
C GLN A 58 14.80 -12.14 -3.24
N VAL A 59 13.56 -11.63 -3.27
CA VAL A 59 12.36 -12.34 -3.75
C VAL A 59 12.49 -12.78 -5.21
N SER A 60 13.25 -12.05 -6.03
CA SER A 60 13.43 -12.32 -7.47
C SER A 60 14.12 -13.65 -7.83
N LEU A 61 14.80 -14.33 -6.90
CA LEU A 61 15.46 -15.60 -7.24
C LEU A 61 14.68 -16.84 -6.82
N LYS A 62 13.99 -16.82 -5.67
CA LYS A 62 13.27 -18.00 -5.14
C LYS A 62 11.76 -17.95 -5.38
N MET A 63 11.18 -16.77 -5.50
CA MET A 63 9.72 -16.56 -5.51
C MET A 63 9.23 -15.82 -6.76
N ALA A 64 10.09 -15.61 -7.76
CA ALA A 64 9.72 -15.02 -9.05
C ALA A 64 8.57 -15.75 -9.76
N ARG A 65 8.41 -17.06 -9.52
CA ARG A 65 7.30 -17.89 -10.03
C ARG A 65 6.17 -18.11 -9.03
N GLY A 66 6.27 -17.56 -7.82
CA GLY A 66 5.25 -17.67 -6.78
C GLY A 66 4.00 -16.86 -7.14
N ILE A 67 2.83 -17.49 -7.02
CA ILE A 67 1.52 -16.84 -7.15
C ILE A 67 1.11 -16.34 -5.77
N VAL A 68 0.58 -15.11 -5.68
CA VAL A 68 0.12 -14.50 -4.41
C VAL A 68 -0.89 -15.40 -3.71
N ASN A 69 -1.72 -16.11 -4.48
CA ASN A 69 -2.74 -17.04 -3.98
C ASN A 69 -2.17 -18.30 -3.29
N ARG A 70 -0.87 -18.58 -3.40
CA ARG A 70 -0.19 -19.66 -2.65
C ARG A 70 0.41 -19.18 -1.33
N LEU A 71 0.45 -17.88 -1.08
CA LEU A 71 0.90 -17.33 0.19
C LEU A 71 -0.26 -17.31 1.18
N SER A 72 0.00 -17.82 2.37
CA SER A 72 -0.89 -17.70 3.53
C SER A 72 -1.26 -16.24 3.79
N CYS A 73 -0.28 -15.33 3.66
CA CYS A 73 -0.50 -13.89 3.82
C CYS A 73 -0.97 -13.17 2.55
N GLY A 74 -1.16 -13.86 1.41
CA GLY A 74 -1.40 -13.21 0.11
C GLY A 74 -2.71 -12.43 0.09
N ALA A 75 -3.81 -13.08 0.51
CA ALA A 75 -5.12 -12.45 0.61
C ALA A 75 -5.14 -11.29 1.63
N GLU A 76 -4.40 -11.45 2.74
CA GLU A 76 -4.31 -10.43 3.78
C GLU A 76 -3.53 -9.20 3.31
N VAL A 77 -2.42 -9.38 2.59
CA VAL A 77 -1.68 -8.28 1.99
C VAL A 77 -2.50 -7.57 0.92
N GLN A 78 -3.26 -8.28 0.08
CA GLN A 78 -4.18 -7.65 -0.86
C GLN A 78 -5.27 -6.84 -0.16
N LYS A 79 -5.85 -7.36 0.94
CA LYS A 79 -6.78 -6.62 1.78
C LYS A 79 -6.15 -5.35 2.37
N LEU A 80 -4.92 -5.44 2.87
CA LEU A 80 -4.18 -4.27 3.38
C LEU A 80 -3.92 -3.24 2.28
N CYS A 81 -3.63 -3.67 1.04
CA CYS A 81 -3.52 -2.76 -0.10
C CYS A 81 -4.86 -2.08 -0.45
N SER A 82 -5.97 -2.80 -0.41
CA SER A 82 -7.31 -2.21 -0.60
C SER A 82 -7.63 -1.20 0.50
N PHE A 83 -7.42 -1.58 1.76
CA PHE A 83 -7.63 -0.73 2.93
C PHE A 83 -6.77 0.52 2.90
N ALA A 84 -5.53 0.41 2.43
CA ALA A 84 -4.63 1.54 2.23
C ALA A 84 -5.18 2.57 1.23
N ILE A 85 -5.80 2.13 0.12
CA ILE A 85 -6.43 3.03 -0.85
C ILE A 85 -7.66 3.69 -0.24
N GLU A 86 -8.53 2.88 0.39
CA GLU A 86 -9.77 3.32 1.01
C GLU A 86 -9.52 4.35 2.13
N ALA A 87 -8.53 4.11 2.99
CA ALA A 87 -8.13 5.06 4.03
C ALA A 87 -7.73 6.42 3.46
N VAL A 88 -7.04 6.46 2.32
CA VAL A 88 -6.66 7.73 1.69
C VAL A 88 -7.83 8.37 0.97
N ASP A 89 -8.71 7.60 0.34
CA ASP A 89 -9.92 8.13 -0.27
C ASP A 89 -10.84 8.74 0.79
N CYS A 90 -11.01 8.10 1.95
CA CYS A 90 -11.69 8.72 3.09
C CYS A 90 -11.00 10.00 3.58
N MET A 91 -9.67 10.02 3.71
CA MET A 91 -8.94 11.24 4.09
C MET A 91 -9.10 12.37 3.07
N LEU A 92 -9.17 12.03 1.77
CA LEU A 92 -9.34 13.00 0.70
C LEU A 92 -10.78 13.52 0.65
N GLN A 93 -11.75 12.63 0.81
CA GLN A 93 -13.17 12.97 0.86
C GLN A 93 -13.49 13.82 2.10
N ALA A 94 -12.96 13.48 3.28
CA ALA A 94 -13.05 14.31 4.47
C ALA A 94 -12.39 15.70 4.30
N HIS A 95 -11.45 15.84 3.36
CA HIS A 95 -10.88 17.13 3.01
C HIS A 95 -11.76 17.95 2.06
N LEU A 96 -12.56 17.28 1.22
CA LEU A 96 -13.50 17.89 0.28
C LEU A 96 -14.86 18.21 0.91
N ASP A 97 -15.27 17.48 1.95
CA ASP A 97 -16.46 17.73 2.76
C ASP A 97 -16.28 18.88 3.78
N ARG A 98 -15.12 19.56 3.77
CA ARG A 98 -14.98 20.80 4.54
C ARG A 98 -15.80 21.86 3.79
N PRO A 99 -16.92 22.38 4.34
CA PRO A 99 -17.62 23.48 3.69
C PRO A 99 -16.62 24.62 3.57
N VAL A 100 -16.37 25.04 2.33
CA VAL A 100 -15.68 26.30 2.05
C VAL A 100 -16.63 27.37 2.58
N ILE A 101 -16.43 27.79 3.82
CA ILE A 101 -17.04 29.02 4.34
C ILE A 101 -16.43 30.13 3.50
N TYR A 102 -17.12 30.54 2.44
CA TYR A 102 -16.81 31.79 1.76
C TYR A 102 -16.99 32.90 2.80
N PRO A 103 -15.99 33.75 3.04
CA PRO A 103 -16.15 34.86 3.94
C PRO A 103 -17.14 35.84 3.29
N THR A 104 -18.36 35.90 3.83
CA THR A 104 -19.27 37.01 3.57
C THR A 104 -18.67 38.23 4.25
N PHE A 105 -17.98 39.06 3.46
CA PHE A 105 -17.53 40.39 3.91
C PHE A 105 -18.74 41.34 3.99
N PRO A 106 -18.69 42.34 4.89
CA PRO A 106 -19.87 43.05 5.41
C PRO A 106 -20.58 43.95 4.41
#